data_AF-A0A3M9LLL3-F1
#
_entry.id   AF-A0A3M9LLL3-F1
#
_cell.length_a   1.000
_cell.length_b   1.000
_cell.length_c   1.000
_cell.angle_alpha   90.00
_cell.angle_beta   90.00
_cell.angle_gamma   90.00
#
_symmetry.space_group_name_H-M   'P 1'
#
loop_
_entity.id
_entity.type
_entity.pdbx_description
1 polymer ?
#
loop_
_entity_poly.entity_id
_entity_poly.type
_entity_poly.pdbx_seq_one_letter_code
_entity_poly.pdbx_strand_id
1 'polypeptide(L)'
;MIGAGKVRLLKAIDEEKSLKKACEKLQISYKHAWNILKKMNLRIGHDVVRTVRGGKEQGTFLTEYGRDLINQYEINREYIDRMVEDELSSENVSETNNIACKVRKIESSDGISRIQIEIESSVLTSIMGEKDLENLDIDEGDEVTATIRAVDIGISPAKNEEE
;
A
#
# COMPACT_ATOMS: atom_id res chain seq x y z
N MET A 1 -6.76 1.28 8.31
CA MET A 1 -6.82 1.44 6.84
C MET A 1 -8.27 1.58 6.37
N ILE A 2 -8.57 2.66 5.64
CA ILE A 2 -9.84 2.85 4.93
C ILE A 2 -9.75 2.11 3.59
N GLY A 3 -10.84 1.49 3.14
CA GLY A 3 -10.86 0.75 1.86
C GLY A 3 -11.78 1.42 0.85
N ALA A 4 -11.64 1.06 -0.43
CA ALA A 4 -12.37 1.64 -1.56
C ALA A 4 -13.87 1.87 -1.29
N GLY A 5 -14.57 0.87 -0.74
CA GLY A 5 -16.00 0.98 -0.46
C GLY A 5 -16.37 2.07 0.57
N LYS A 6 -15.52 2.31 1.58
CA LYS A 6 -15.74 3.35 2.58
C LYS A 6 -15.48 4.74 1.99
N VAL A 7 -14.44 4.88 1.18
CA VAL A 7 -14.15 6.13 0.45
C VAL A 7 -15.25 6.45 -0.55
N ARG A 8 -15.76 5.44 -1.27
CA ARG A 8 -16.89 5.60 -2.18
C ARG A 8 -18.14 6.14 -1.47
N LEU A 9 -18.42 5.68 -0.25
CA LEU A 9 -19.49 6.24 0.58
C LEU A 9 -19.24 7.71 0.93
N LEU A 10 -18.02 8.05 1.39
CA LEU A 10 -17.70 9.44 1.74
C LEU A 10 -17.76 10.39 0.53
N LYS A 11 -17.23 9.99 -0.63
CA LYS A 11 -17.33 10.74 -1.88
C LYS A 11 -18.79 10.97 -2.30
N ALA A 12 -19.62 9.94 -2.24
CA ALA A 12 -21.05 10.07 -2.54
C ALA A 12 -21.78 11.02 -1.57
N ILE A 13 -21.40 11.02 -0.29
CA ILE A 13 -21.95 11.98 0.69
C ILE A 13 -21.51 13.41 0.36
N ASP A 14 -20.24 13.62 -0.06
CA ASP A 14 -19.74 14.95 -0.40
C ASP A 14 -20.42 15.53 -1.63
N GLU A 15 -20.64 14.70 -2.65
CA GLU A 15 -21.34 15.08 -3.89
C GLU A 15 -22.82 15.38 -3.64
N GLU A 16 -23.53 14.48 -2.96
CA GLU A 16 -24.99 14.57 -2.81
C GLU A 16 -25.41 15.47 -1.65
N LYS A 17 -24.47 15.81 -0.75
CA LYS A 17 -24.72 16.53 0.51
C LYS A 17 -25.85 15.90 1.35
N SER A 18 -26.04 14.59 1.20
CA SER A 18 -27.14 13.84 1.79
C SER A 18 -26.79 12.36 1.90
N LEU A 19 -26.83 11.82 3.13
CA LEU A 19 -26.59 10.40 3.34
C LEU A 19 -27.64 9.53 2.65
N LYS A 20 -28.90 9.97 2.59
CA LYS A 20 -29.97 9.22 1.94
C LYS A 20 -29.72 9.08 0.44
N LYS A 21 -29.41 10.19 -0.24
CA LYS A 21 -29.09 10.17 -1.67
C LYS A 21 -27.81 9.38 -1.97
N ALA A 22 -26.79 9.49 -1.11
CA ALA A 22 -25.59 8.67 -1.22
C ALA A 22 -25.92 7.17 -1.12
N CYS A 23 -26.83 6.77 -0.22
CA CYS A 23 -27.28 5.39 -0.10
C CYS A 23 -28.02 4.90 -1.36
N GLU A 24 -28.91 5.73 -1.93
CA GLU A 24 -29.63 5.43 -3.18
C GLU A 24 -28.66 5.27 -4.35
N LYS A 25 -27.70 6.21 -4.50
CA LYS A 25 -26.65 6.18 -5.52
C LYS A 25 -25.77 4.94 -5.45
N LEU A 26 -25.47 4.48 -4.24
CA LEU A 26 -24.62 3.32 -4.00
C LEU A 26 -25.40 2.01 -3.85
N GLN A 27 -26.74 2.06 -3.93
CA GLN A 27 -27.64 0.93 -3.74
C GLN A 27 -27.40 0.18 -2.42
N ILE A 28 -27.10 0.91 -1.34
CA ILE A 28 -26.93 0.36 0.00
C ILE A 28 -28.03 0.85 0.94
N SER A 29 -28.35 0.06 1.96
CA SER A 29 -29.31 0.50 2.97
C SER A 29 -28.74 1.62 3.85
N TYR A 30 -29.60 2.54 4.28
CA TYR A 30 -29.22 3.60 5.22
C TYR A 30 -28.59 3.04 6.50
N LYS A 31 -29.15 1.95 7.04
CA LYS A 31 -28.61 1.26 8.22
C LYS A 31 -27.18 0.76 7.98
N HIS A 32 -26.90 0.23 6.78
CA HIS A 32 -25.56 -0.21 6.42
C HIS A 32 -24.58 0.96 6.34
N ALA A 33 -24.94 2.05 5.65
CA ALA A 33 -24.11 3.25 5.56
C ALA A 33 -23.83 3.86 6.95
N TRP A 34 -24.84 3.92 7.81
CA TRP A 34 -24.68 4.42 9.18
C TRP A 34 -23.75 3.53 10.02
N ASN A 35 -23.84 2.22 9.86
CA ASN A 35 -22.92 1.28 10.52
C ASN A 35 -21.48 1.44 10.03
N ILE A 36 -21.27 1.73 8.74
CA ILE A 36 -19.94 2.03 8.20
C ILE A 36 -19.39 3.29 8.86
N LEU A 37 -20.14 4.39 8.86
CA LEU A 37 -19.74 5.67 9.44
C LEU A 37 -19.43 5.52 10.94
N LYS A 38 -20.30 4.84 11.69
CA LYS A 38 -20.08 4.58 13.13
C LYS A 38 -18.79 3.80 13.39
N LYS A 39 -18.54 2.73 12.62
CA LYS A 39 -17.30 1.94 12.74
C LYS A 39 -16.06 2.75 12.35
N MET A 40 -16.18 3.67 11.39
CA MET A 40 -15.10 4.58 11.01
C MET A 40 -14.79 5.53 12.16
N ASN A 41 -15.78 6.27 12.65
CA ASN A 41 -15.57 7.23 13.74
C ASN A 41 -14.98 6.56 14.98
N LEU A 42 -15.44 5.34 15.34
CA LEU A 42 -14.89 4.57 16.46
C LEU A 42 -13.41 4.21 16.30
N ARG A 43 -12.97 3.88 15.08
CA ARG A 43 -11.56 3.53 14.82
C ARG A 43 -10.65 4.74 14.72
N ILE A 44 -11.22 5.86 14.29
CA ILE A 44 -10.49 7.08 13.95
C ILE A 44 -10.43 8.04 15.13
N GLY A 45 -11.42 8.02 16.02
CA GLY A 45 -11.54 8.95 17.14
C GLY A 45 -12.17 10.30 16.76
N HIS A 46 -12.52 10.51 15.49
CA HIS A 46 -13.11 11.74 14.97
C HIS A 46 -14.33 11.47 14.09
N ASP A 47 -15.27 12.42 14.07
CA ASP A 47 -16.42 12.35 13.18
C ASP A 47 -16.02 12.70 11.74
N VAL A 48 -16.29 11.80 10.81
CA VAL A 48 -16.00 12.00 9.37
C VAL A 48 -17.11 12.75 8.63
N VAL A 49 -18.28 12.90 9.26
CA VAL A 49 -19.45 13.60 8.71
C VAL A 49 -20.12 14.46 9.78
N ARG A 50 -20.69 15.59 9.37
CA ARG A 50 -21.64 16.40 10.16
C ARG A 50 -23.02 16.36 9.53
N THR A 51 -24.07 16.32 10.35
CA THR A 51 -25.46 16.34 9.87
C THR A 51 -26.18 17.58 10.37
N VAL A 52 -26.79 18.34 9.46
CA VAL A 52 -27.64 19.50 9.76
C VAL A 52 -29.10 19.11 9.54
N ARG A 53 -29.95 19.38 10.52
CA ARG A 53 -31.40 19.05 10.48
C ARG A 53 -32.22 20.33 10.45
N GLY A 54 -33.24 20.37 9.58
CA GLY A 54 -34.18 21.49 9.46
C GLY A 54 -33.61 22.68 8.69
N GLY A 55 -34.49 23.48 8.09
CA GLY A 55 -34.13 24.65 7.30
C GLY A 55 -33.66 24.33 5.87
N LYS A 56 -33.26 25.38 5.14
CA LYS A 56 -32.86 25.29 3.72
C LYS A 56 -31.53 24.54 3.50
N GLU A 57 -30.65 24.50 4.50
CA GLU A 57 -29.31 23.88 4.40
C GLU A 57 -29.22 22.52 5.13
N GLN A 58 -30.33 21.82 5.30
CA GLN A 58 -30.33 20.48 5.87
C GLN A 58 -29.57 19.49 4.97
N GLY A 59 -28.84 18.55 5.58
CA GLY A 59 -28.04 17.59 4.83
C GLY A 59 -26.98 16.89 5.67
N THR A 60 -26.22 16.03 5.00
CA THR A 60 -25.04 15.36 5.58
C THR A 60 -23.83 15.81 4.77
N PHE A 61 -22.83 16.34 5.47
CA PHE A 61 -21.64 16.93 4.87
C PHE A 61 -20.41 16.27 5.46
N LEU A 62 -19.34 16.14 4.68
CA LEU A 62 -18.05 15.73 5.23
C LEU A 62 -17.53 16.80 6.22
N THR A 63 -16.86 16.33 7.25
CA THR A 63 -15.94 17.18 8.03
C THR A 63 -14.65 17.40 7.24
N GLU A 64 -13.82 18.33 7.69
CA GLU A 64 -12.46 18.51 7.14
C GLU A 64 -11.67 17.19 7.22
N TYR A 65 -11.71 16.53 8.37
CA TYR A 65 -11.12 15.20 8.56
C TYR A 65 -11.67 14.16 7.58
N GLY A 66 -12.98 14.17 7.32
CA GLY A 66 -13.61 13.29 6.34
C GLY A 66 -13.09 13.50 4.92
N ARG A 67 -12.76 14.74 4.53
CA ARG A 67 -12.15 15.07 3.24
C ARG A 67 -10.68 14.65 3.18
N ASP A 68 -9.93 14.88 4.24
CA ASP A 68 -8.52 14.47 4.32
C ASP A 68 -8.35 12.96 4.20
N LEU A 69 -9.24 12.18 4.81
CA LEU A 69 -9.25 10.72 4.65
C LEU A 69 -9.43 10.27 3.20
N ILE A 70 -10.28 10.97 2.44
CA ILE A 70 -10.44 10.69 1.01
C ILE A 70 -9.13 11.00 0.30
N ASN A 71 -8.55 12.18 0.54
CA ASN A 71 -7.33 12.62 -0.11
C ASN A 71 -6.16 11.65 0.14
N GLN A 72 -5.95 11.26 1.40
CA GLN A 72 -4.92 10.30 1.78
C GLN A 72 -5.13 8.92 1.14
N TYR A 73 -6.37 8.47 0.99
CA TYR A 73 -6.64 7.22 0.28
C TYR A 73 -6.32 7.32 -1.22
N GLU A 74 -6.69 8.42 -1.86
CA GLU A 74 -6.45 8.61 -3.30
C GLU A 74 -4.96 8.73 -3.61
N ILE A 75 -4.20 9.48 -2.80
CA ILE A 75 -2.73 9.58 -2.93
C ILE A 75 -2.09 8.19 -2.84
N ASN A 76 -2.46 7.40 -1.82
CA ASN A 76 -1.92 6.05 -1.65
C ASN A 76 -2.35 5.12 -2.79
N ARG A 77 -3.58 5.26 -3.29
CA ARG A 77 -4.07 4.47 -4.42
C ARG A 77 -3.33 4.83 -5.71
N GLU A 78 -3.11 6.11 -5.98
CA GLU A 78 -2.35 6.57 -7.15
C GLU A 78 -0.89 6.14 -7.09
N TYR A 79 -0.29 6.08 -5.91
CA TYR A 79 1.05 5.52 -5.71
C TYR A 79 1.09 4.03 -6.07
N ILE A 80 0.12 3.25 -5.59
CA ILE A 80 0.00 1.82 -5.90
C ILE A 80 -0.30 1.60 -7.38
N ASP A 81 -1.25 2.35 -7.95
CA ASP A 81 -1.65 2.22 -9.35
C ASP A 81 -0.46 2.57 -10.27
N ARG A 82 0.35 3.60 -9.95
CA ARG A 82 1.59 3.91 -10.66
C ARG A 82 2.62 2.80 -10.57
N MET A 83 2.86 2.22 -9.39
CA MET A 83 3.77 1.08 -9.25
C MET A 83 3.33 -0.11 -10.12
N VAL A 84 2.02 -0.38 -10.19
CA VAL A 84 1.47 -1.46 -11.01
C VAL A 84 1.52 -1.15 -12.50
N GLU A 85 1.28 0.10 -12.92
CA GLU A 85 1.39 0.54 -14.32
C GLU A 85 2.85 0.55 -14.81
N ASP A 86 3.79 0.96 -13.95
CA ASP A 86 5.23 0.89 -14.23
C ASP A 86 5.67 -0.57 -14.40
N GLU A 87 5.18 -1.51 -13.58
CA GLU A 87 5.45 -2.96 -13.75
C GLU A 87 4.83 -3.57 -15.03
N LEU A 88 3.66 -3.07 -15.49
CA LEU A 88 2.94 -3.61 -16.64
C LEU A 88 3.35 -2.99 -17.99
N SER A 89 3.89 -1.77 -17.98
CA SER A 89 4.35 -1.06 -19.19
C SER A 89 5.75 -1.47 -19.63
N SER A 90 6.54 -2.05 -18.73
CA SER A 90 7.79 -2.71 -19.06
C SER A 90 7.55 -4.16 -19.52
N GLU A 91 7.51 -4.38 -20.84
CA GLU A 91 8.09 -5.61 -21.37
C GLU A 91 9.57 -5.62 -20.98
N ASN A 92 9.87 -6.31 -19.87
CA ASN A 92 11.12 -6.51 -19.14
C ASN A 92 11.31 -5.69 -17.85
N VAL A 93 11.37 -6.46 -16.74
CA VAL A 93 11.84 -6.12 -15.38
C VAL A 93 10.78 -5.52 -14.44
N SER A 94 9.86 -6.38 -13.97
CA SER A 94 9.41 -6.31 -12.57
C SER A 94 10.66 -6.22 -11.70
N GLU A 95 10.67 -5.32 -10.70
CA GLU A 95 11.76 -5.08 -9.74
C GLU A 95 12.14 -6.36 -8.97
N THR A 96 12.77 -7.28 -9.67
CA THR A 96 13.50 -8.41 -9.14
C THR A 96 14.88 -7.89 -8.84
N ASN A 97 15.23 -7.90 -7.55
CA ASN A 97 16.62 -7.82 -7.14
C ASN A 97 17.30 -9.13 -7.60
N ASN A 98 17.73 -9.14 -8.86
CA ASN A 98 18.44 -10.25 -9.47
C ASN A 98 19.87 -10.26 -8.94
N ILE A 99 20.07 -10.97 -7.84
CA ILE A 99 21.40 -11.15 -7.27
C ILE A 99 22.08 -12.29 -8.02
N ALA A 100 23.16 -11.98 -8.74
CA ALA A 100 24.04 -12.99 -9.31
C ALA A 100 24.59 -13.89 -8.20
N CYS A 101 24.26 -15.18 -8.24
CA CYS A 101 24.64 -16.15 -7.23
C CYS A 101 24.94 -17.51 -7.86
N LYS A 102 25.68 -18.36 -7.13
CA LYS A 102 25.98 -19.73 -7.51
C LYS A 102 25.20 -20.69 -6.63
N VAL A 103 24.65 -21.76 -7.20
CA VAL A 103 24.04 -22.83 -6.40
C VAL A 103 25.17 -23.63 -5.76
N ARG A 104 25.20 -23.66 -4.43
CA ARG A 104 26.21 -24.39 -3.64
C ARG A 104 25.78 -25.82 -3.36
N LYS A 105 24.50 -26.07 -3.10
CA LYS A 105 23.98 -27.40 -2.74
C LYS A 105 22.48 -27.54 -3.03
N ILE A 106 22.05 -28.73 -3.42
CA ILE A 106 20.64 -29.12 -3.52
C ILE A 106 20.46 -30.45 -2.78
N GLU A 107 19.50 -30.53 -1.86
CA GLU A 107 19.16 -31.76 -1.12
C GLU A 107 17.65 -31.99 -1.18
N SER A 108 17.22 -33.25 -1.36
CA SER A 108 15.81 -33.63 -1.37
C SER A 108 15.56 -34.77 -0.39
N SER A 109 14.68 -34.57 0.59
CA SER A 109 14.28 -35.59 1.58
C SER A 109 12.81 -35.40 1.95
N ASP A 110 12.06 -36.51 2.05
CA ASP A 110 10.65 -36.53 2.46
C ASP A 110 9.74 -35.51 1.74
N GLY A 111 9.93 -35.36 0.43
CA GLY A 111 9.12 -34.44 -0.40
C GLY A 111 9.47 -32.96 -0.24
N ILE A 112 10.53 -32.62 0.51
CA ILE A 112 11.03 -31.25 0.66
C ILE A 112 12.41 -31.16 -0.01
N SER A 113 12.56 -30.17 -0.90
CA SER A 113 13.85 -29.83 -1.50
C SER A 113 14.41 -28.56 -0.84
N ARG A 114 15.69 -28.61 -0.45
CA ARG A 114 16.45 -27.49 0.10
C ARG A 114 17.56 -27.11 -0.87
N ILE A 115 17.58 -25.84 -1.29
CA ILE A 115 18.60 -25.27 -2.18
C ILE A 115 19.43 -24.27 -1.37
N GLN A 116 20.75 -24.38 -1.43
CA GLN A 116 21.70 -23.40 -0.87
C GLN A 116 22.34 -22.62 -2.02
N ILE A 117 22.32 -21.29 -1.92
CA ILE A 117 22.91 -20.35 -2.88
C ILE A 117 24.00 -19.50 -2.19
N GLU A 118 25.01 -19.12 -2.95
CA GLU A 118 26.17 -18.32 -2.51
C GLU A 118 26.30 -17.09 -3.40
N ILE A 119 26.42 -15.90 -2.79
CA ILE A 119 26.54 -14.61 -3.49
C ILE A 119 28.01 -14.18 -3.41
N GLU A 120 28.66 -13.95 -4.55
CA GLU A 120 30.03 -13.40 -4.56
C GLU A 120 30.00 -11.94 -4.06
N SER A 121 30.94 -11.57 -3.20
CA SER A 121 31.00 -10.30 -2.45
C SER A 121 30.50 -9.09 -3.24
N SER A 122 29.30 -8.61 -2.92
CA SER A 122 28.63 -7.50 -3.61
C SER A 122 28.47 -6.32 -2.65
N VAL A 123 28.66 -5.10 -3.15
CA VAL A 123 28.45 -3.87 -2.37
C VAL A 123 26.95 -3.56 -2.38
N LEU A 124 26.35 -3.46 -1.19
CA LEU A 124 24.95 -3.03 -1.03
C LEU A 124 24.93 -1.52 -0.75
N THR A 125 24.18 -0.77 -1.56
CA THR A 125 24.01 0.68 -1.36
C THR A 125 22.59 0.96 -0.86
N SER A 126 22.48 1.69 0.24
CA SER A 126 21.21 2.20 0.76
C SER A 126 21.13 3.71 0.51
N ILE A 127 20.03 4.18 -0.06
CA ILE A 127 19.77 5.61 -0.27
C ILE A 127 18.78 6.07 0.78
N MET A 128 19.13 7.11 1.52
CA MET A 128 18.28 7.74 2.54
C MET A 128 18.47 9.25 2.54
N GLY A 129 17.55 9.98 3.19
CA GLY A 129 17.67 11.42 3.33
C GLY A 129 18.80 11.82 4.30
N GLU A 130 19.41 12.98 4.08
CA GLU A 130 20.52 13.49 4.91
C GLU A 130 20.16 13.55 6.41
N LYS A 131 18.92 13.95 6.73
CA LYS A 131 18.41 13.95 8.11
C LYS A 131 18.26 12.56 8.70
N ASP A 132 17.97 11.55 7.88
CA ASP A 132 17.87 10.16 8.34
C ASP A 132 19.26 9.57 8.58
N LEU A 133 20.26 9.97 7.79
CA LEU A 133 21.67 9.62 8.00
C LEU A 133 22.22 10.22 9.31
N GLU A 134 21.96 11.50 9.58
CA GLU A 134 22.35 12.15 10.85
C GLU A 134 21.78 11.44 12.08
N ASN A 135 20.59 10.82 11.96
CA ASN A 135 19.96 10.06 13.03
C ASN A 135 20.56 8.65 13.22
N LEU A 136 21.30 8.14 12.23
CA LEU A 136 21.94 6.82 12.30
C LEU A 136 23.29 6.85 13.04
N ASP A 137 23.96 8.02 13.11
CA ASP A 137 25.27 8.19 13.78
C ASP A 137 26.32 7.16 13.32
N ILE A 138 26.49 7.05 12.00
CA ILE A 138 27.42 6.11 11.35
C ILE A 138 28.46 6.87 10.51
N ASP A 139 29.71 6.41 10.56
CA ASP A 139 30.84 6.93 9.78
C ASP A 139 31.44 5.86 8.85
N GLU A 140 32.33 6.28 7.94
CA GLU A 140 33.06 5.34 7.07
C GLU A 140 33.90 4.34 7.88
N GLY A 141 33.66 3.05 7.66
CA GLY A 141 34.38 1.95 8.32
C GLY A 141 33.63 1.30 9.49
N ASP A 142 32.46 1.84 9.86
CA ASP A 142 31.62 1.23 10.90
C ASP A 142 30.96 -0.07 10.45
N GLU A 143 30.80 -1.00 11.39
CA GLU A 143 30.05 -2.23 11.17
C GLU A 143 28.54 -1.96 11.23
N VAL A 144 27.85 -2.20 10.12
CA VAL A 144 26.39 -1.99 10.00
C VAL A 144 25.65 -3.28 9.69
N THR A 145 24.40 -3.40 10.16
CA THR A 145 23.52 -4.52 9.83
C THR A 145 22.46 -4.11 8.81
N ALA A 146 22.55 -4.62 7.59
CA ALA A 146 21.49 -4.43 6.59
C ALA A 146 20.34 -5.42 6.84
N THR A 147 19.12 -4.90 7.09
CA THR A 147 17.92 -5.74 7.28
C THR A 147 17.01 -5.66 6.05
N ILE A 148 16.87 -6.78 5.34
CA ILE A 148 15.98 -6.91 4.19
C ILE A 148 14.71 -7.65 4.66
N ARG A 149 13.53 -7.03 4.57
CA ARG A 149 12.24 -7.70 4.87
C ARG A 149 11.44 -7.89 3.57
N ALA A 150 11.21 -9.17 3.24
CA ALA A 150 10.94 -9.72 1.90
C ALA A 150 9.56 -9.43 1.27
N VAL A 151 9.46 -9.68 -0.05
CA VAL A 151 8.33 -10.42 -0.65
C VAL A 151 8.85 -11.37 -1.76
N ASP A 152 8.99 -12.65 -1.43
CA ASP A 152 9.33 -13.83 -2.26
C ASP A 152 10.65 -13.88 -3.08
N ILE A 153 11.29 -15.06 -3.06
CA ILE A 153 12.44 -15.41 -3.91
C ILE A 153 12.00 -16.50 -4.88
N GLY A 154 11.76 -16.13 -6.14
CA GLY A 154 11.51 -17.07 -7.23
C GLY A 154 12.83 -17.56 -7.85
N ILE A 155 12.99 -18.88 -8.01
CA ILE A 155 14.16 -19.48 -8.66
C ILE A 155 13.73 -19.98 -10.05
N SER A 156 14.37 -19.48 -11.11
CA SER A 156 14.17 -19.95 -12.49
C SER A 156 15.52 -20.27 -13.15
N PRO A 157 15.58 -21.22 -14.12
CA PRO A 157 16.80 -21.51 -14.87
C PRO A 157 17.22 -20.31 -15.72
N ALA A 158 18.52 -20.03 -15.79
CA ALA A 158 19.05 -19.05 -16.74
C ALA A 158 18.76 -19.54 -18.17
N LYS A 159 17.98 -18.77 -18.93
CA LYS A 159 17.88 -18.98 -20.38
C LYS A 159 19.17 -18.47 -21.00
N ASN A 160 19.92 -19.36 -21.62
CA ASN A 160 20.93 -18.94 -22.57
C ASN A 160 20.21 -18.56 -23.86
N GLU A 161 20.33 -17.31 -24.27
CA GLU A 161 20.09 -16.92 -25.66
C GLU A 161 21.26 -17.46 -26.47
N GLU A 162 21.01 -18.48 -27.29
CA GLU A 162 21.89 -18.83 -28.42
C GLU A 162 21.17 -18.44 -29.71
N GLU A 163 21.93 -17.73 -30.55
CA GLU A 163 21.62 -17.25 -31.92
C GLU A 163 21.15 -18.35 -32.89
#